data_AF-A0A831U079-F1
#
_entry.id   AF-A0A831U079-F1
#
_cell.length_a   1.000
_cell.length_b   1.000
_cell.length_c   1.000
_cell.angle_alpha   90.00
_cell.angle_beta   90.00
_cell.angle_gamma   90.00
#
_symmetry.space_group_name_H-M   'P 1'
#
loop_
_entity.id
_entity.type
_entity.pdbx_description
1 polymer ?
#
loop_
_entity_poly.entity_id
_entity_poly.type
_entity_poly.pdbx_seq_one_letter_code
_entity_poly.pdbx_strand_id
1 'polypeptide(L)'
;MVTSSTPRSSPQRLMEEAGFSVAGTLEDLVRQVDVVCDCTPKGIGAKNKAIYEQAGVKAIFQGGEKHEVAGFSFTAQVNYADALNRQYARVVSCNTTGICRLMNALHKRGWVKRARGVMVRRGTDPWESHEDGMINTAIPETRVPSHQGPDAQTVIPGLDITTMAGAGPYNLSHLHYLMVETTRPVSVDELRHALWEEPRVAFVRAGDGLVALNSVIDLMRDLRRPRNDMWEVAVWEDALASDGRELYLTYQVHNEAIAIPETIDCIRALTGIETDGMRSIEKTNRSLGIVKSFFPKTVPEAAVHAAMGVALEAAQREFIEEGFKGSEEPTEAEPTAAQRPS
;
A
#
# COMPACT_ATOMS: atom_id res chain seq x y z
N MET A 1 -3.68 26.97 -48.38
CA MET A 1 -4.10 25.68 -47.79
C MET A 1 -3.26 24.59 -48.41
N VAL A 2 -2.24 24.09 -47.70
CA VAL A 2 -1.51 22.88 -48.09
C VAL A 2 -1.98 21.79 -47.13
N THR A 3 -2.93 21.00 -47.58
CA THR A 3 -3.33 19.76 -46.92
C THR A 3 -2.39 18.65 -47.41
N SER A 4 -1.21 18.52 -46.79
CA SER A 4 -0.41 17.31 -46.93
C SER A 4 -0.78 16.36 -45.78
N SER A 5 -1.80 15.54 -46.00
CA SER A 5 -2.07 14.37 -45.19
C SER A 5 -1.02 13.31 -45.52
N THR A 6 0.18 13.45 -44.96
CA THR A 6 1.10 12.31 -44.91
C THR A 6 0.43 11.25 -44.05
N PRO A 7 0.16 10.03 -44.55
CA PRO A 7 -0.34 8.96 -43.70
C PRO A 7 0.68 8.76 -42.59
N ARG A 8 0.27 8.97 -41.32
CA ARG A 8 1.16 8.72 -40.18
C ARG A 8 1.59 7.27 -40.26
N SER A 9 2.90 7.02 -40.30
CA SER A 9 3.46 5.68 -40.20
C SER A 9 2.96 5.01 -38.92
N SER A 10 2.68 3.71 -38.96
CA SER A 10 2.31 2.97 -37.76
C SER A 10 3.44 3.05 -36.72
N PRO A 11 3.15 2.98 -35.41
CA PRO A 11 4.20 2.95 -34.39
C PRO A 11 5.27 1.88 -34.64
N GLN A 12 4.85 0.71 -35.14
CA GLN A 12 5.75 -0.37 -35.56
C GLN A 12 6.72 0.10 -36.66
N ARG A 13 6.20 0.74 -37.71
CA ARG A 13 7.03 1.23 -38.81
C ARG A 13 8.01 2.30 -38.35
N LEU A 14 7.60 3.18 -37.42
CA LEU A 14 8.50 4.16 -36.81
C LEU A 14 9.65 3.48 -36.03
N MET A 15 9.37 2.40 -35.31
CA MET A 15 10.40 1.61 -34.62
C MET A 15 11.36 0.92 -35.60
N GLU A 16 10.82 0.31 -36.66
CA GLU A 16 11.62 -0.34 -37.71
C GLU A 16 12.49 0.65 -38.48
N GLU A 17 11.95 1.82 -38.84
CA GLU A 17 12.68 2.93 -39.47
C GLU A 17 13.79 3.48 -38.55
N ALA A 18 13.61 3.41 -37.23
CA ALA A 18 14.63 3.73 -36.24
C ALA A 18 15.64 2.58 -35.97
N GLY A 19 15.51 1.44 -36.69
CA GLY A 19 16.44 0.31 -36.61
C GLY A 19 16.12 -0.72 -35.52
N PHE A 20 14.94 -0.65 -34.89
CA PHE A 20 14.51 -1.64 -33.90
C PHE A 20 13.75 -2.80 -34.55
N SER A 21 14.14 -4.02 -34.22
CA SER A 21 13.36 -5.21 -34.60
C SER A 21 12.13 -5.35 -33.71
N VAL A 22 10.95 -5.34 -34.32
CA VAL A 22 9.67 -5.54 -33.63
C VAL A 22 9.21 -6.99 -33.81
N ALA A 23 8.95 -7.70 -32.70
CA ALA A 23 8.60 -9.12 -32.73
C ALA A 23 7.13 -9.40 -33.09
N GLY A 24 6.27 -8.37 -33.07
CA GLY A 24 4.83 -8.47 -33.33
C GLY A 24 4.07 -7.34 -32.65
N THR A 25 2.74 -7.38 -32.73
CA THR A 25 1.85 -6.41 -32.06
C THR A 25 1.37 -6.93 -30.70
N LEU A 26 0.55 -6.13 -30.01
CA LEU A 26 -0.12 -6.58 -28.77
C LEU A 26 -1.01 -7.81 -29.04
N GLU A 27 -1.72 -7.83 -30.17
CA GLU A 27 -2.57 -8.95 -30.58
C GLU A 27 -1.76 -10.24 -30.79
N ASP A 28 -0.49 -10.14 -31.20
CA ASP A 28 0.40 -11.29 -31.32
C ASP A 28 0.92 -11.75 -29.95
N LEU A 29 1.20 -10.80 -29.05
CA LEU A 29 1.66 -11.10 -27.68
C LEU A 29 0.59 -11.82 -26.85
N VAL A 30 -0.66 -11.36 -26.88
CA VAL A 30 -1.75 -11.92 -26.05
C VAL A 30 -2.07 -13.37 -26.38
N ARG A 31 -1.67 -13.87 -27.55
CA ARG A 31 -1.83 -15.29 -27.95
C ARG A 31 -0.74 -16.21 -27.37
N GLN A 32 0.29 -15.65 -26.73
CA GLN A 32 1.49 -16.37 -26.30
C GLN A 32 1.72 -16.32 -24.79
N VAL A 33 0.83 -15.69 -24.02
CA VAL A 33 1.00 -15.47 -22.58
C VAL A 33 -0.24 -15.88 -21.80
N ASP A 34 -0.06 -16.31 -20.56
CA ASP A 34 -1.17 -16.67 -19.67
C ASP A 34 -1.76 -15.45 -18.93
N VAL A 35 -0.92 -14.43 -18.71
CA VAL A 35 -1.28 -13.19 -18.00
C VAL A 35 -0.57 -12.00 -18.65
N VAL A 36 -1.30 -10.92 -18.87
CA VAL A 36 -0.75 -9.62 -19.24
C VAL A 36 -0.67 -8.70 -18.01
N CYS A 37 0.48 -8.07 -17.79
CA CYS A 37 0.60 -6.96 -16.84
C CYS A 37 0.47 -5.65 -17.61
N ASP A 38 -0.73 -5.06 -17.62
CA ASP A 38 -1.00 -3.81 -18.33
C ASP A 38 -0.50 -2.61 -17.52
N CYS A 39 0.68 -2.12 -17.88
CA CYS A 39 1.33 -0.93 -17.32
C CYS A 39 1.18 0.30 -18.22
N THR A 40 0.11 0.38 -19.01
CA THR A 40 -0.13 1.52 -19.90
C THR A 40 -0.57 2.76 -19.12
N PRO A 41 -0.48 3.97 -19.72
CA PRO A 41 -0.97 5.18 -19.09
C PRO A 41 -2.44 5.08 -18.69
N LYS A 42 -2.83 5.88 -17.68
CA LYS A 42 -4.19 5.92 -17.14
C LYS A 42 -5.27 6.00 -18.23
N GLY A 43 -6.25 5.10 -18.15
CA GLY A 43 -7.40 5.00 -19.03
C GLY A 43 -7.14 4.20 -20.31
N ILE A 44 -5.91 3.77 -20.57
CA ILE A 44 -5.57 2.90 -21.71
C ILE A 44 -5.84 1.44 -21.35
N GLY A 45 -5.62 1.02 -20.11
CA GLY A 45 -5.93 -0.35 -19.66
C GLY A 45 -7.41 -0.71 -19.89
N ALA A 46 -8.34 0.21 -19.57
CA ALA A 46 -9.76 0.03 -19.86
C ALA A 46 -10.06 -0.22 -21.35
N LYS A 47 -9.28 0.38 -22.27
CA LYS A 47 -9.44 0.18 -23.71
C LYS A 47 -8.85 -1.17 -24.15
N ASN A 48 -7.70 -1.53 -23.59
CA ASN A 48 -7.03 -2.79 -23.90
C ASN A 48 -7.78 -4.02 -23.37
N LYS A 49 -8.62 -3.85 -22.34
CA LYS A 49 -9.40 -4.94 -21.75
C LYS A 49 -10.15 -5.79 -22.78
N ALA A 50 -10.77 -5.16 -23.78
CA ALA A 50 -11.49 -5.88 -24.83
C ALA A 50 -10.59 -6.84 -25.62
N ILE A 51 -9.32 -6.48 -25.83
CA ILE A 51 -8.32 -7.33 -26.49
C ILE A 51 -8.02 -8.55 -25.60
N TYR A 52 -7.85 -8.32 -24.29
CA TYR A 52 -7.58 -9.40 -23.33
C TYR A 52 -8.77 -10.36 -23.18
N GLU A 53 -9.99 -9.82 -23.10
CA GLU A 53 -11.23 -10.59 -23.06
C GLU A 53 -11.42 -11.43 -24.32
N GLN A 54 -11.20 -10.84 -25.50
CA GLN A 54 -11.30 -11.56 -26.77
C GLN A 54 -10.26 -12.68 -26.90
N ALA A 55 -9.06 -12.48 -26.37
CA ALA A 55 -7.99 -13.48 -26.35
C ALA A 55 -8.17 -14.53 -25.23
N GLY A 56 -9.09 -14.33 -24.28
CA GLY A 56 -9.26 -15.20 -23.11
C GLY A 56 -8.07 -15.21 -22.16
N VAL A 57 -7.23 -14.16 -22.20
CA VAL A 57 -6.03 -14.04 -21.37
C VAL A 57 -6.33 -13.27 -20.09
N LYS A 58 -5.70 -13.66 -18.99
CA LYS A 58 -5.79 -12.93 -17.71
C LYS A 58 -5.09 -11.58 -17.83
N ALA A 59 -5.53 -10.58 -17.08
CA ALA A 59 -4.87 -9.27 -17.08
C ALA A 59 -4.82 -8.62 -15.70
N ILE A 60 -3.70 -7.97 -15.41
CA ILE A 60 -3.47 -7.14 -14.25
C ILE A 60 -3.42 -5.69 -14.71
N PHE A 61 -4.28 -4.85 -14.14
CA PHE A 61 -4.32 -3.41 -14.40
C PHE A 61 -3.65 -2.64 -13.25
N GLN A 62 -3.08 -1.49 -13.54
CA GLN A 62 -2.49 -0.62 -12.51
C GLN A 62 -3.51 0.35 -11.90
N GLY A 63 -3.15 0.95 -10.77
CA GLY A 63 -4.03 1.81 -9.97
C GLY A 63 -4.50 3.10 -10.64
N GLY A 64 -4.03 3.41 -11.85
CA GLY A 64 -4.59 4.48 -12.67
C GLY A 64 -5.99 4.14 -13.22
N GLU A 65 -6.30 2.85 -13.37
CA GLU A 65 -7.60 2.38 -13.83
C GLU A 65 -8.66 2.42 -12.72
N LYS A 66 -9.93 2.52 -13.12
CA LYS A 66 -11.05 2.41 -12.18
C LYS A 66 -11.21 0.97 -11.67
N HIS A 67 -11.78 0.81 -10.49
CA HIS A 67 -12.04 -0.51 -9.90
C HIS A 67 -12.83 -1.43 -10.85
N GLU A 68 -13.83 -0.89 -11.55
CA GLU A 68 -14.75 -1.64 -12.41
C GLU A 68 -14.08 -2.26 -13.63
N VAL A 69 -12.89 -1.78 -14.03
CA VAL A 69 -12.12 -2.36 -15.14
C VAL A 69 -11.79 -3.82 -14.83
N ALA A 70 -11.39 -4.12 -13.59
CA ALA A 70 -11.10 -5.47 -13.14
C ALA A 70 -12.25 -6.11 -12.34
N GLY A 71 -13.08 -5.30 -11.67
CA GLY A 71 -14.09 -5.77 -10.71
C GLY A 71 -13.48 -6.34 -9.41
N PHE A 72 -12.18 -6.16 -9.23
CA PHE A 72 -11.43 -6.59 -8.04
C PHE A 72 -10.16 -5.76 -7.91
N SER A 73 -9.88 -5.28 -6.70
CA SER A 73 -8.67 -4.52 -6.38
C SER A 73 -7.79 -5.30 -5.43
N PHE A 74 -6.47 -5.24 -5.62
CA PHE A 74 -5.53 -6.17 -5.03
C PHE A 74 -4.43 -5.47 -4.22
N THR A 75 -4.15 -6.03 -3.04
CA THR A 75 -2.90 -5.84 -2.29
C THR A 75 -2.58 -7.16 -1.59
N ALA A 76 -1.40 -7.72 -1.84
CA ALA A 76 -1.07 -9.11 -1.55
C ALA A 76 -1.28 -9.48 -0.08
N GLN A 77 -0.75 -8.69 0.85
CA GLN A 77 -0.87 -8.97 2.29
C GLN A 77 -2.27 -8.77 2.88
N VAL A 78 -3.23 -8.31 2.08
CA VAL A 78 -4.60 -7.99 2.53
C VAL A 78 -5.60 -9.00 1.99
N ASN A 79 -5.63 -9.19 0.67
CA ASN A 79 -6.71 -9.94 0.02
C ASN A 79 -6.24 -10.91 -1.07
N TYR A 80 -5.05 -11.50 -0.90
CA TYR A 80 -4.49 -12.47 -1.86
C TYR A 80 -5.44 -13.64 -2.16
N ALA A 81 -6.01 -14.24 -1.10
CA ALA A 81 -6.87 -15.41 -1.23
C ALA A 81 -8.10 -15.12 -2.12
N ASP A 82 -8.65 -13.91 -2.02
CA ASP A 82 -9.80 -13.49 -2.80
C ASP A 82 -9.47 -13.31 -4.29
N ALA A 83 -8.19 -13.15 -4.63
CA ALA A 83 -7.72 -12.96 -6.01
C ALA A 83 -7.46 -14.29 -6.74
N LEU A 84 -7.47 -15.42 -6.03
CA LEU A 84 -7.13 -16.72 -6.59
C LEU A 84 -7.98 -17.05 -7.82
N ASN A 85 -7.30 -17.40 -8.91
CA ASN A 85 -7.90 -17.81 -10.18
C ASN A 85 -8.81 -16.78 -10.88
N ARG A 86 -8.89 -15.54 -10.38
CA ARG A 86 -9.64 -14.47 -11.07
C ARG A 86 -9.08 -14.22 -12.47
N GLN A 87 -9.93 -13.71 -13.36
CA GLN A 87 -9.50 -13.32 -14.71
C GLN A 87 -8.76 -11.99 -14.70
N TYR A 88 -9.26 -11.04 -13.91
CA TYR A 88 -8.76 -9.69 -13.87
C TYR A 88 -8.59 -9.21 -12.43
N ALA A 89 -7.55 -8.44 -12.19
CA ALA A 89 -7.35 -7.69 -10.96
C ALA A 89 -6.72 -6.34 -11.25
N ARG A 90 -7.06 -5.34 -10.42
CA ARG A 90 -6.38 -4.05 -10.39
C ARG A 90 -5.44 -4.01 -9.20
N VAL A 91 -4.14 -4.01 -9.43
CA VAL A 91 -3.18 -3.61 -8.39
C VAL A 91 -3.41 -2.13 -8.12
N VAL A 92 -3.72 -1.78 -6.88
CA VAL A 92 -4.11 -0.39 -6.54
C VAL A 92 -2.93 0.58 -6.63
N SER A 93 -3.22 1.88 -6.57
CA SER A 93 -2.20 2.93 -6.75
C SER A 93 -1.08 2.83 -5.72
N CYS A 94 0.05 3.51 -5.97
CA CYS A 94 1.15 3.62 -5.01
C CYS A 94 0.69 4.08 -3.62
N ASN A 95 -0.07 5.17 -3.55
CA ASN A 95 -0.61 5.72 -2.30
C ASN A 95 -1.57 4.73 -1.63
N THR A 96 -2.49 4.15 -2.41
CA THR A 96 -3.47 3.19 -1.89
C THR A 96 -2.79 1.94 -1.36
N THR A 97 -1.76 1.44 -2.04
CA THR A 97 -0.96 0.30 -1.57
C THR A 97 -0.34 0.61 -0.21
N GLY A 98 0.31 1.77 -0.06
CA GLY A 98 0.86 2.20 1.22
C GLY A 98 -0.17 2.26 2.35
N ILE A 99 -1.35 2.84 2.08
CA ILE A 99 -2.48 2.87 3.01
C ILE A 99 -2.91 1.44 3.38
N CYS A 100 -3.12 0.58 2.38
CA CYS A 100 -3.59 -0.79 2.61
C CYS A 100 -2.60 -1.59 3.47
N ARG A 101 -1.29 -1.47 3.24
CA ARG A 101 -0.28 -2.16 4.05
C ARG A 101 -0.34 -1.78 5.53
N LEU A 102 -0.43 -0.49 5.85
CA LEU A 102 -0.46 -0.03 7.24
C LEU A 102 -1.83 -0.22 7.89
N MET A 103 -2.92 0.09 7.17
CA MET A 103 -4.27 -0.07 7.70
C MET A 103 -4.63 -1.54 7.92
N ASN A 104 -4.09 -2.48 7.13
CA ASN A 104 -4.28 -3.91 7.37
C ASN A 104 -3.81 -4.32 8.77
N ALA A 105 -2.67 -3.78 9.23
CA ALA A 105 -2.12 -4.04 10.55
C ALA A 105 -3.14 -3.72 11.66
N LEU A 106 -3.85 -2.60 11.52
CA LEU A 106 -4.79 -2.12 12.54
C LEU A 106 -6.18 -2.75 12.36
N HIS A 107 -6.63 -2.87 11.12
CA HIS A 107 -7.98 -3.30 10.78
C HIS A 107 -8.20 -4.77 11.12
N LYS A 108 -7.24 -5.67 10.82
CA LYS A 108 -7.35 -7.09 11.14
C LYS A 108 -7.38 -7.38 12.66
N ARG A 109 -6.98 -6.40 13.48
CA ARG A 109 -7.02 -6.45 14.95
C ARG A 109 -8.27 -5.79 15.54
N GLY A 110 -9.16 -5.27 14.70
CA GLY A 110 -10.36 -4.56 15.13
C GLY A 110 -10.07 -3.21 15.81
N TRP A 111 -8.89 -2.63 15.59
CA TRP A 111 -8.48 -1.41 16.26
C TRP A 111 -9.00 -0.14 15.58
N VAL A 112 -9.44 -0.22 14.32
CA VAL A 112 -9.82 0.96 13.54
C VAL A 112 -11.28 1.33 13.82
N LYS A 113 -11.51 2.47 14.45
CA LYS A 113 -12.83 3.10 14.52
C LYS A 113 -13.04 4.03 13.33
N ARG A 114 -12.06 4.89 13.04
CA ARG A 114 -12.05 5.79 11.88
C ARG A 114 -10.63 6.24 11.57
N ALA A 115 -10.28 6.34 10.29
CA ALA A 115 -8.98 6.82 9.84
C ALA A 115 -9.08 8.11 9.02
N ARG A 116 -8.05 8.95 9.12
CA ARG A 116 -7.87 10.18 8.36
C ARG A 116 -6.46 10.19 7.77
N GLY A 117 -6.35 10.30 6.46
CA GLY A 117 -5.07 10.33 5.76
C GLY A 117 -4.85 11.63 5.01
N VAL A 118 -3.64 12.18 5.07
CA VAL A 118 -3.19 13.31 4.24
C VAL A 118 -1.99 12.85 3.42
N MET A 119 -2.14 12.86 2.09
CA MET A 119 -1.08 12.48 1.17
C MET A 119 -0.47 13.72 0.51
N VAL A 120 0.80 13.97 0.81
CA VAL A 120 1.62 14.97 0.14
C VAL A 120 2.39 14.26 -0.96
N ARG A 121 1.80 14.26 -2.15
CA ARG A 121 2.29 13.56 -3.34
C ARG A 121 3.45 14.33 -3.95
N ARG A 122 4.33 13.60 -4.63
CA ARG A 122 5.29 14.19 -5.57
C ARG A 122 4.56 14.87 -6.73
N GLY A 123 5.17 15.88 -7.32
CA GLY A 123 4.66 16.56 -8.52
C GLY A 123 4.74 15.66 -9.74
N THR A 124 5.96 15.27 -10.12
CA THR A 124 6.25 14.45 -11.32
C THR A 124 7.34 13.43 -11.02
N ASP A 125 7.50 12.37 -11.80
CA ASP A 125 8.58 11.39 -11.60
C ASP A 125 9.95 11.94 -12.07
N PRO A 126 11.08 11.37 -11.59
CA PRO A 126 12.40 11.90 -11.90
C PRO A 126 12.71 11.95 -13.40
N TRP A 127 12.32 10.93 -14.17
CA TRP A 127 12.66 10.82 -15.59
C TRP A 127 11.96 11.86 -16.48
N GLU A 128 10.75 12.29 -16.11
CA GLU A 128 9.91 13.26 -16.84
C GLU A 128 9.91 14.66 -16.17
N SER A 129 10.84 14.90 -15.24
CA SER A 129 10.89 16.15 -14.47
C SER A 129 11.09 17.42 -15.31
N HIS A 130 11.58 17.27 -16.54
CA HIS A 130 11.77 18.38 -17.48
C HIS A 130 10.47 18.80 -18.19
N GLU A 131 9.43 17.96 -18.21
CA GLU A 131 8.15 18.26 -18.86
C GLU A 131 7.19 18.95 -17.89
N ASP A 132 6.94 18.33 -16.73
CA ASP A 132 5.88 18.74 -15.79
C ASP A 132 6.37 19.01 -14.36
N GLY A 133 7.66 19.32 -14.20
CA GLY A 133 8.29 19.59 -12.91
C GLY A 133 7.69 20.79 -12.17
N MET A 134 7.16 20.57 -10.96
CA MET A 134 6.77 21.64 -10.06
C MET A 134 8.00 22.30 -9.42
N ILE A 135 8.13 23.62 -9.54
CA ILE A 135 9.33 24.35 -9.08
C ILE A 135 9.19 24.89 -7.65
N ASN A 136 8.10 25.58 -7.32
CA ASN A 136 7.99 26.31 -6.05
C ASN A 136 6.54 26.47 -5.58
N THR A 137 5.73 25.41 -5.71
CA THR A 137 4.34 25.45 -5.29
C THR A 137 3.82 24.09 -4.90
N ALA A 138 2.68 24.08 -4.21
CA ALA A 138 1.90 22.89 -3.94
C ALA A 138 0.48 23.07 -4.50
N ILE A 139 -0.08 22.00 -5.06
CA ILE A 139 -1.42 21.98 -5.63
C ILE A 139 -2.31 21.09 -4.75
N PRO A 140 -3.29 21.64 -4.01
CA PRO A 140 -4.23 20.83 -3.25
C PRO A 140 -5.22 20.11 -4.17
N GLU A 141 -5.58 18.87 -3.85
CA GLU A 141 -6.78 18.24 -4.42
C GLU A 141 -8.01 18.80 -3.70
N THR A 142 -8.93 19.40 -4.46
CA THR A 142 -10.10 20.10 -3.89
C THR A 142 -11.26 19.17 -3.54
N ARG A 143 -11.23 17.92 -4.01
CA ARG A 143 -12.25 16.92 -3.71
C ARG A 143 -11.89 16.15 -2.44
N VAL A 144 -12.81 16.14 -1.48
CA VAL A 144 -12.71 15.35 -0.24
C VAL A 144 -13.91 14.39 -0.14
N PRO A 145 -13.70 13.09 0.15
CA PRO A 145 -12.39 12.44 0.21
C PRO A 145 -11.69 12.43 -1.17
N SER A 146 -10.37 12.49 -1.16
CA SER A 146 -9.55 12.18 -2.34
C SER A 146 -9.73 10.70 -2.71
N HIS A 147 -9.35 10.30 -3.93
CA HIS A 147 -9.67 8.97 -4.45
C HIS A 147 -9.06 7.78 -3.67
N GLN A 148 -7.95 8.01 -2.95
CA GLN A 148 -7.21 6.95 -2.26
C GLN A 148 -8.01 6.29 -1.13
N GLY A 149 -8.86 7.03 -0.42
CA GLY A 149 -9.74 6.48 0.62
C GLY A 149 -10.74 5.46 0.05
N PRO A 150 -11.60 5.87 -0.90
CA PRO A 150 -12.49 4.95 -1.61
C PRO A 150 -11.75 3.78 -2.27
N ASP A 151 -10.57 4.01 -2.86
CA ASP A 151 -9.77 2.92 -3.43
C ASP A 151 -9.27 1.93 -2.37
N ALA A 152 -8.88 2.39 -1.18
CA ALA A 152 -8.48 1.49 -0.09
C ALA A 152 -9.66 0.64 0.40
N GLN A 153 -10.88 1.19 0.38
CA GLN A 153 -12.11 0.45 0.70
C GLN A 153 -12.43 -0.67 -0.30
N THR A 154 -11.91 -0.58 -1.54
CA THR A 154 -12.02 -1.69 -2.51
C THR A 154 -11.10 -2.88 -2.21
N VAL A 155 -10.14 -2.71 -1.29
CA VAL A 155 -9.18 -3.74 -0.85
C VAL A 155 -9.49 -4.19 0.58
N ILE A 156 -9.86 -3.26 1.47
CA ILE A 156 -10.24 -3.51 2.87
C ILE A 156 -11.72 -3.15 3.07
N PRO A 157 -12.65 -4.11 2.89
CA PRO A 157 -14.07 -3.86 3.09
C PRO A 157 -14.37 -3.38 4.52
N GLY A 158 -15.24 -2.38 4.67
CA GLY A 158 -15.63 -1.84 5.98
C GLY A 158 -14.63 -0.88 6.63
N LEU A 159 -13.53 -0.53 5.95
CA LEU A 159 -12.60 0.48 6.42
C LEU A 159 -13.24 1.89 6.40
N ASP A 160 -13.51 2.48 7.56
CA ASP A 160 -13.88 3.89 7.66
C ASP A 160 -12.63 4.76 7.53
N ILE A 161 -12.41 5.31 6.33
CA ILE A 161 -11.29 6.19 6.03
C ILE A 161 -11.72 7.40 5.20
N THR A 162 -11.27 8.58 5.62
CA THR A 162 -11.36 9.82 4.84
C THR A 162 -9.96 10.28 4.47
N THR A 163 -9.71 10.56 3.19
CA THR A 163 -8.39 11.04 2.75
C THR A 163 -8.44 12.42 2.12
N MET A 164 -7.34 13.15 2.24
CA MET A 164 -7.06 14.40 1.53
C MET A 164 -5.71 14.28 0.85
N ALA A 165 -5.52 14.97 -0.27
CA ALA A 165 -4.26 14.92 -1.00
C ALA A 165 -3.87 16.28 -1.56
N GLY A 166 -2.58 16.44 -1.84
CA GLY A 166 -2.02 17.53 -2.62
C GLY A 166 -0.70 17.08 -3.25
N ALA A 167 -0.21 17.80 -4.24
CA ALA A 167 1.09 17.56 -4.88
C ALA A 167 2.07 18.69 -4.55
N GLY A 168 3.32 18.38 -4.23
CA GLY A 168 4.38 19.34 -3.90
C GLY A 168 5.53 19.39 -4.92
N PRO A 169 6.48 20.34 -4.76
CA PRO A 169 7.55 20.61 -5.71
C PRO A 169 8.75 19.68 -5.52
N TYR A 170 8.50 18.37 -5.58
CA TYR A 170 9.51 17.31 -5.46
C TYR A 170 9.09 16.11 -6.29
N ASN A 171 10.05 15.23 -6.62
CA ASN A 171 9.89 14.16 -7.60
C ASN A 171 10.26 12.76 -7.11
N LEU A 172 10.76 12.61 -5.87
CA LEU A 172 11.33 11.34 -5.42
C LEU A 172 10.31 10.32 -4.88
N SER A 173 9.29 10.77 -4.15
CA SER A 173 8.35 9.88 -3.45
C SER A 173 7.19 10.67 -2.83
N HIS A 174 6.24 9.98 -2.21
CA HIS A 174 5.13 10.61 -1.48
C HIS A 174 5.36 10.56 0.03
N LEU A 175 4.84 11.55 0.74
CA LEU A 175 4.76 11.61 2.19
C LEU A 175 3.32 11.49 2.64
N HIS A 176 3.06 10.66 3.64
CA HIS A 176 1.73 10.45 4.19
C HIS A 176 1.73 10.76 5.69
N TYR A 177 0.67 11.41 6.13
CA TYR A 177 0.27 11.52 7.53
C TYR A 177 -1.02 10.75 7.72
N LEU A 178 -1.08 9.91 8.74
CA LEU A 178 -2.23 9.08 9.03
C LEU A 178 -2.59 9.19 10.51
N MET A 179 -3.85 9.52 10.77
CA MET A 179 -4.43 9.62 12.10
C MET A 179 -5.54 8.58 12.20
N VAL A 180 -5.45 7.68 13.18
CA VAL A 180 -6.41 6.57 13.33
C VAL A 180 -7.04 6.64 14.70
N GLU A 181 -8.32 6.99 14.75
CA GLU A 181 -9.14 6.84 15.95
C GLU A 181 -9.32 5.35 16.23
N THR A 182 -8.98 4.95 17.45
CA THR A 182 -8.96 3.55 17.85
C THR A 182 -10.19 3.13 18.64
N THR A 183 -10.54 1.85 18.58
CA THR A 183 -11.66 1.26 19.33
C THR A 183 -11.35 1.08 20.82
N ARG A 184 -10.06 1.11 21.19
CA ARG A 184 -9.53 1.08 22.55
C ARG A 184 -8.21 1.86 22.59
N PRO A 185 -7.71 2.28 23.77
CA PRO A 185 -6.35 2.77 23.88
C PRO A 185 -5.32 1.75 23.35
N VAL A 186 -4.39 2.22 22.51
CA VAL A 186 -3.29 1.43 21.92
C VAL A 186 -1.99 2.18 22.17
N SER A 187 -1.00 1.53 22.76
CA SER A 187 0.31 2.13 23.02
C SER A 187 1.18 2.25 21.76
N VAL A 188 2.23 3.08 21.81
CA VAL A 188 3.21 3.17 20.70
C VAL A 188 3.92 1.83 20.47
N ASP A 189 4.17 1.05 21.53
CA ASP A 189 4.81 -0.25 21.41
C ASP A 189 3.89 -1.28 20.73
N GLU A 190 2.59 -1.28 21.07
CA GLU A 190 1.59 -2.09 20.38
C GLU A 190 1.48 -1.73 18.90
N LEU A 191 1.43 -0.43 18.58
CA LEU A 191 1.42 0.05 17.20
C LEU A 191 2.67 -0.41 16.46
N ARG A 192 3.86 -0.17 17.04
CA ARG A 192 5.14 -0.52 16.45
C ARG A 192 5.22 -2.03 16.17
N HIS A 193 4.80 -2.87 17.12
CA HIS A 193 4.77 -4.31 16.93
C HIS A 193 3.80 -4.73 15.82
N ALA A 194 2.58 -4.20 15.82
CA ALA A 194 1.58 -4.52 14.79
C ALA A 194 2.06 -4.19 13.38
N LEU A 195 2.74 -3.04 13.20
CA LEU A 195 3.35 -2.65 11.94
C LEU A 195 4.54 -3.54 11.56
N TRP A 196 5.38 -3.89 12.54
CA TRP A 196 6.55 -4.76 12.32
C TRP A 196 6.14 -6.14 11.80
N GLU A 197 4.98 -6.67 12.20
CA GLU A 197 4.49 -7.95 11.72
C GLU A 197 4.11 -7.91 10.22
N GLU A 198 3.66 -6.77 9.69
CA GLU A 198 3.21 -6.65 8.30
C GLU A 198 4.37 -6.75 7.30
N PRO A 199 4.28 -7.59 6.26
CA PRO A 199 5.32 -7.65 5.23
C PRO A 199 5.43 -6.31 4.50
N ARG A 200 6.64 -5.97 4.03
CA ARG A 200 6.89 -4.77 3.22
C ARG A 200 6.57 -3.45 3.93
N VAL A 201 6.69 -3.46 5.25
CA VAL A 201 6.77 -2.29 6.11
C VAL A 201 8.16 -2.30 6.74
N ALA A 202 8.87 -1.19 6.67
CA ALA A 202 10.21 -1.02 7.22
C ALA A 202 10.27 0.26 8.04
N PHE A 203 11.01 0.24 9.14
CA PHE A 203 11.21 1.44 9.96
C PHE A 203 12.43 2.24 9.50
N VAL A 204 12.29 3.56 9.59
CA VAL A 204 13.37 4.53 9.45
C VAL A 204 13.33 5.49 10.63
N ARG A 205 14.46 6.11 10.98
CA ARG A 205 14.55 7.08 12.08
C ARG A 205 15.25 8.33 11.60
N ALA A 206 14.71 9.49 11.95
CA ALA A 206 15.41 10.76 11.75
C ALA A 206 16.75 10.79 12.53
N GLY A 207 16.80 10.12 13.69
CA GLY A 207 18.02 9.92 14.48
C GLY A 207 19.18 9.24 13.74
N ASP A 208 18.89 8.43 12.71
CA ASP A 208 19.91 7.77 11.87
C ASP A 208 20.33 8.64 10.66
N GLY A 209 19.93 9.91 10.64
CA GLY A 209 20.18 10.84 9.52
C GLY A 209 19.14 10.77 8.41
N LEU A 210 18.11 9.93 8.53
CA LEU A 210 17.02 9.77 7.57
C LEU A 210 15.90 10.78 7.84
N VAL A 211 16.21 12.08 7.77
CA VAL A 211 15.31 13.16 8.21
C VAL A 211 14.25 13.51 7.15
N ALA A 212 14.51 13.21 5.88
CA ALA A 212 13.67 13.65 4.76
C ALA A 212 13.52 12.58 3.67
N LEU A 213 12.55 12.78 2.77
CA LEU A 213 12.24 11.85 1.68
C LEU A 213 13.49 11.50 0.85
N ASN A 214 14.34 12.48 0.54
CA ASN A 214 15.55 12.27 -0.24
C ASN A 214 16.58 11.42 0.49
N SER A 215 16.77 11.61 1.81
CA SER A 215 17.74 10.82 2.57
C SER A 215 17.38 9.33 2.62
N VAL A 216 16.09 8.99 2.63
CA VAL A 216 15.63 7.59 2.55
C VAL A 216 15.88 7.01 1.14
N ILE A 217 15.70 7.80 0.09
CA ILE A 217 16.01 7.36 -1.29
C ILE A 217 17.53 7.24 -1.51
N ASP A 218 18.34 8.12 -0.94
CA ASP A 218 19.80 8.01 -0.97
C ASP A 218 20.28 6.76 -0.23
N LEU A 219 19.63 6.38 0.88
CA LEU A 219 19.89 5.07 1.50
C LEU A 219 19.64 3.91 0.53
N MET A 220 18.57 3.95 -0.29
CA MET A 220 18.34 2.89 -1.29
C MET A 220 19.43 2.84 -2.36
N ARG A 221 20.02 4.00 -2.71
CA ARG A 221 21.18 4.08 -3.61
C ARG A 221 22.42 3.46 -2.97
N ASP A 222 22.66 3.74 -1.69
CA ASP A 222 23.79 3.20 -0.93
C ASP A 222 23.66 1.68 -0.71
N LEU A 223 22.44 1.19 -0.53
CA LEU A 223 22.10 -0.24 -0.53
C LEU A 223 22.20 -0.88 -1.92
N ARG A 224 22.53 -0.10 -2.96
CA ARG A 224 22.68 -0.53 -4.36
C ARG A 224 21.45 -1.24 -4.91
N ARG A 225 20.26 -0.81 -4.49
CA ARG A 225 19.02 -1.33 -5.06
C ARG A 225 18.88 -0.89 -6.52
N PRO A 226 18.35 -1.75 -7.41
CA PRO A 226 18.06 -1.36 -8.78
C PRO A 226 17.23 -0.09 -8.79
N ARG A 227 17.64 0.93 -9.57
CA ARG A 227 16.93 2.22 -9.69
C ARG A 227 16.56 2.86 -8.34
N ASN A 228 17.35 2.62 -7.28
CA ASN A 228 17.05 3.11 -5.93
C ASN A 228 15.63 2.77 -5.44
N ASP A 229 15.13 1.61 -5.88
CA ASP A 229 13.80 1.13 -5.55
C ASP A 229 13.63 0.92 -4.04
N MET A 230 12.50 1.42 -3.52
CA MET A 230 12.03 1.14 -2.17
C MET A 230 10.67 0.49 -2.34
N TRP A 231 10.64 -0.83 -2.24
CA TRP A 231 9.40 -1.59 -2.41
C TRP A 231 8.54 -1.56 -1.14
N GLU A 232 9.16 -1.31 0.01
CA GLU A 232 8.56 -1.20 1.33
C GLU A 232 7.86 0.15 1.53
N VAL A 233 6.94 0.20 2.51
CA VAL A 233 6.51 1.46 3.12
C VAL A 233 7.51 1.78 4.22
N ALA A 234 8.18 2.94 4.13
CA ALA A 234 9.10 3.40 5.17
C ALA A 234 8.34 4.23 6.21
N VAL A 235 8.28 3.76 7.45
CA VAL A 235 7.59 4.44 8.56
C VAL A 235 8.64 5.10 9.45
N TRP A 236 8.47 6.40 9.74
CA TRP A 236 9.32 7.07 10.73
C TRP A 236 8.96 6.59 12.13
N GLU A 237 9.80 5.73 12.69
CA GLU A 237 9.55 5.08 13.98
C GLU A 237 9.58 6.06 15.14
N ASP A 238 10.47 7.05 15.08
CA ASP A 238 10.60 8.12 16.06
C ASP A 238 9.50 9.19 15.95
N ALA A 239 8.67 9.12 14.91
CA ALA A 239 7.48 9.95 14.73
C ALA A 239 6.17 9.22 15.08
N LEU A 240 6.23 7.94 15.49
CA LEU A 240 5.04 7.23 15.96
C LEU A 240 4.56 7.84 17.28
N ALA A 241 3.26 8.13 17.35
CA ALA A 241 2.66 8.64 18.58
C ALA A 241 1.28 8.04 18.83
N SER A 242 0.92 8.02 20.11
CA SER A 242 -0.42 7.68 20.60
C SER A 242 -0.77 8.62 21.74
N ASP A 243 -2.01 9.12 21.76
CA ASP A 243 -2.57 9.88 22.88
C ASP A 243 -3.60 9.08 23.70
N GLY A 244 -3.69 7.77 23.44
CA GLY A 244 -4.67 6.87 24.05
C GLY A 244 -6.03 6.85 23.37
N ARG A 245 -6.31 7.76 22.44
CA ARG A 245 -7.51 7.75 21.58
C ARG A 245 -7.15 7.53 20.12
N GLU A 246 -6.13 8.23 19.63
CA GLU A 246 -5.67 8.20 18.26
C GLU A 246 -4.23 7.71 18.16
N LEU A 247 -3.93 7.10 17.01
CA LEU A 247 -2.59 6.75 16.57
C LEU A 247 -2.16 7.70 15.46
N TYR A 248 -0.90 8.13 15.50
CA TYR A 248 -0.31 9.06 14.52
C TYR A 248 0.88 8.40 13.84
N LEU A 249 0.85 8.35 12.51
CA LEU A 249 1.90 7.75 11.69
C LEU A 249 2.35 8.73 10.61
N THR A 250 3.66 8.80 10.41
CA THR A 250 4.29 9.50 9.27
C THR A 250 5.08 8.48 8.46
N TYR A 251 4.82 8.39 7.16
CA TYR A 251 5.46 7.39 6.32
C TYR A 251 5.67 7.84 4.88
N GLN A 252 6.64 7.21 4.23
CA GLN A 252 7.03 7.46 2.86
C GLN A 252 6.64 6.30 1.95
N VAL A 253 6.19 6.65 0.74
CA VAL A 253 5.82 5.73 -0.32
C VAL A 253 6.64 6.06 -1.56
N HIS A 254 7.52 5.16 -1.98
CA HIS A 254 8.26 5.32 -3.24
C HIS A 254 7.39 4.80 -4.40
N ASN A 255 6.81 5.75 -5.13
CA ASN A 255 5.75 5.49 -6.09
C ASN A 255 6.20 4.72 -7.33
N GLU A 256 7.47 4.85 -7.73
CA GLU A 256 8.04 4.14 -8.88
C GLU A 256 8.16 2.63 -8.63
N ALA A 257 8.25 2.21 -7.35
CA ALA A 257 8.63 0.85 -6.98
C ALA A 257 7.55 0.05 -6.21
N ILE A 258 6.74 0.70 -5.37
CA ILE A 258 5.90 0.01 -4.37
C ILE A 258 4.94 -1.05 -4.95
N ALA A 259 4.43 -0.86 -6.16
CA ALA A 259 3.47 -1.76 -6.82
C ALA A 259 4.12 -2.94 -7.56
N ILE A 260 5.44 -2.93 -7.73
CA ILE A 260 6.20 -4.02 -8.39
C ILE A 260 5.96 -5.36 -7.68
N PRO A 261 6.22 -5.53 -6.37
CA PRO A 261 6.00 -6.80 -5.71
C PRO A 261 4.51 -7.21 -5.68
N GLU A 262 3.60 -6.24 -5.63
CA GLU A 262 2.15 -6.50 -5.70
C GLU A 262 1.76 -7.12 -7.04
N THR A 263 2.33 -6.63 -8.14
CA THR A 263 2.09 -7.20 -9.47
C THR A 263 2.59 -8.63 -9.56
N ILE A 264 3.78 -8.94 -9.03
CA ILE A 264 4.33 -10.30 -9.03
C ILE A 264 3.46 -11.27 -8.24
N ASP A 265 2.97 -10.87 -7.06
CA ASP A 265 2.08 -11.71 -6.26
C ASP A 265 0.72 -11.89 -6.93
N CYS A 266 0.20 -10.83 -7.55
CA CYS A 266 -1.05 -10.87 -8.30
C CYS A 266 -0.97 -11.86 -9.47
N ILE A 267 0.16 -11.94 -10.19
CA ILE A 267 0.38 -12.97 -11.23
C ILE A 267 0.17 -14.36 -10.63
N ARG A 268 0.77 -14.63 -9.46
CA ARG A 268 0.65 -15.96 -8.83
C ARG A 268 -0.78 -16.25 -8.38
N ALA A 269 -1.46 -15.23 -7.83
CA ALA A 269 -2.84 -15.38 -7.40
C ALA A 269 -3.78 -15.65 -8.60
N LEU A 270 -3.72 -14.82 -9.65
CA LEU A 270 -4.59 -14.95 -10.83
C LEU A 270 -4.40 -16.27 -11.57
N THR A 271 -3.17 -16.79 -11.60
CA THR A 271 -2.85 -18.07 -12.25
C THR A 271 -3.09 -19.29 -11.36
N GLY A 272 -3.24 -19.09 -10.04
CA GLY A 272 -3.39 -20.17 -9.07
C GLY A 272 -2.13 -21.03 -8.87
N ILE A 273 -0.96 -20.60 -9.38
CA ILE A 273 0.29 -21.37 -9.27
C ILE A 273 0.87 -21.39 -7.84
N GLU A 274 0.46 -20.43 -7.01
CA GLU A 274 0.70 -20.43 -5.56
C GLU A 274 -0.62 -20.06 -4.89
N THR A 275 -1.13 -20.95 -4.04
CA THR A 275 -2.40 -20.75 -3.33
C THR A 275 -2.20 -20.10 -1.97
N ASP A 276 -0.98 -20.16 -1.42
CA ASP A 276 -0.61 -19.52 -0.16
C ASP A 276 0.00 -18.13 -0.41
N GLY A 277 -0.77 -17.10 -0.08
CA GLY A 277 -0.37 -15.71 -0.26
C GLY A 277 0.92 -15.34 0.49
N MET A 278 1.14 -15.88 1.69
CA MET A 278 2.35 -15.59 2.46
C MET A 278 3.58 -16.24 1.82
N ARG A 279 3.45 -17.45 1.27
CA ARG A 279 4.53 -18.07 0.48
C ARG A 279 4.84 -17.29 -0.80
N SER A 280 3.82 -16.75 -1.48
CA SER A 280 4.03 -15.86 -2.63
C SER A 280 4.81 -14.60 -2.22
N ILE A 281 4.34 -13.92 -1.16
CA ILE A 281 4.96 -12.69 -0.65
C ILE A 281 6.41 -12.94 -0.26
N GLU A 282 6.70 -14.01 0.49
CA GLU A 282 8.05 -14.35 0.91
C GLU A 282 8.97 -14.64 -0.29
N LYS A 283 8.46 -15.39 -1.28
CA LYS A 283 9.20 -15.69 -2.52
C LYS A 283 9.52 -14.42 -3.30
N THR A 284 8.54 -13.52 -3.48
CA THR A 284 8.73 -12.21 -4.11
C THR A 284 9.75 -11.38 -3.34
N ASN A 285 9.57 -11.27 -2.03
CA ASN A 285 10.44 -10.48 -1.17
C ASN A 285 11.89 -10.94 -1.24
N ARG A 286 12.12 -12.25 -1.17
CA ARG A 286 13.47 -12.83 -1.31
C ARG A 286 14.08 -12.54 -2.68
N SER A 287 13.30 -12.61 -3.76
CA SER A 287 13.82 -12.32 -5.11
C SER A 287 14.19 -10.85 -5.34
N LEU A 288 13.50 -9.93 -4.68
CA LEU A 288 13.76 -8.49 -4.80
C LEU A 288 14.76 -7.98 -3.74
N GLY A 289 15.03 -8.75 -2.68
CA GLY A 289 15.82 -8.26 -1.55
C GLY A 289 15.04 -7.30 -0.65
N ILE A 290 13.73 -7.51 -0.53
CA ILE A 290 12.86 -6.78 0.40
C ILE A 290 13.23 -7.16 1.83
N VAL A 291 13.38 -6.16 2.69
CA VAL A 291 13.82 -6.30 4.08
C VAL A 291 12.82 -5.68 5.05
N LYS A 292 12.92 -6.06 6.32
CA LYS A 292 12.20 -5.40 7.43
C LYS A 292 13.00 -4.24 8.02
N SER A 293 14.32 -4.30 7.89
CA SER A 293 15.27 -3.31 8.38
C SER A 293 16.29 -3.03 7.29
N PHE A 294 16.52 -1.75 7.00
CA PHE A 294 17.52 -1.31 6.02
C PHE A 294 18.95 -1.33 6.57
N PHE A 295 19.11 -1.30 7.90
CA PHE A 295 20.43 -1.25 8.54
C PHE A 295 20.97 -2.66 8.84
N PRO A 296 22.31 -2.81 8.98
CA PRO A 296 22.93 -4.10 9.25
C PRO A 296 22.43 -4.76 10.54
N LYS A 297 22.46 -6.10 10.55
CA LYS A 297 22.04 -6.98 11.67
C LYS A 297 22.78 -6.77 13.01
N THR A 298 23.77 -5.87 13.06
CA THR A 298 24.37 -5.42 14.31
C THR A 298 23.37 -4.68 15.20
N VAL A 299 22.25 -4.20 14.61
CA VAL A 299 21.06 -3.76 15.34
C VAL A 299 20.11 -4.97 15.45
N PRO A 300 19.85 -5.52 16.66
CA PRO A 300 19.05 -6.73 16.83
C PRO A 300 17.54 -6.44 16.75
N GLU A 301 17.10 -5.67 15.75
CA GLU A 301 15.73 -5.15 15.63
C GLU A 301 14.69 -6.27 15.66
N ALA A 302 14.91 -7.36 14.89
CA ALA A 302 14.01 -8.51 14.92
C ALA A 302 13.89 -9.17 16.32
N ALA A 303 14.99 -9.24 17.07
CA ALA A 303 14.96 -9.80 18.43
C ALA A 303 14.25 -8.84 19.40
N VAL A 304 14.43 -7.52 19.24
CA VAL A 304 13.74 -6.49 20.02
C VAL A 304 12.23 -6.58 19.80
N HIS A 305 11.77 -6.66 18.54
CA HIS A 305 10.33 -6.78 18.26
C HIS A 305 9.74 -8.12 18.69
N ALA A 306 10.50 -9.22 18.60
CA ALA A 306 10.07 -10.51 19.13
C ALA A 306 9.89 -10.47 20.65
N ALA A 307 10.86 -9.91 21.37
CA ALA A 307 10.77 -9.73 22.83
C ALA A 307 9.61 -8.80 23.22
N MET A 308 9.39 -7.73 22.44
CA MET A 308 8.25 -6.82 22.61
C MET A 308 6.91 -7.54 22.43
N GLY A 309 6.77 -8.39 21.41
CA GLY A 309 5.57 -9.21 21.21
C GLY A 309 5.27 -10.11 22.41
N VAL A 310 6.28 -10.83 22.91
CA VAL A 310 6.15 -11.68 24.12
C VAL A 310 5.71 -10.85 25.33
N ALA A 311 6.31 -9.67 25.54
CA ALA A 311 5.95 -8.79 26.64
C ALA A 311 4.51 -8.27 26.52
N LEU A 312 4.07 -7.89 25.33
CA LEU A 312 2.71 -7.44 25.06
C LEU A 312 1.67 -8.55 25.29
N GLU A 313 1.95 -9.77 24.83
CA GLU A 313 1.08 -10.93 25.07
C GLU A 313 0.97 -11.28 26.56
N ALA A 314 2.06 -11.11 27.32
CA ALA A 314 2.05 -11.33 28.77
C ALA A 314 1.20 -10.27 29.47
N ALA A 315 1.42 -8.98 29.15
CA ALA A 315 0.66 -7.87 29.72
C ALA A 315 -0.84 -7.96 29.40
N GLN A 316 -1.20 -8.39 28.17
CA GLN A 316 -2.60 -8.59 27.80
C GLN A 316 -3.24 -9.75 28.57
N ARG A 317 -2.50 -10.84 28.84
CA ARG A 317 -2.97 -11.97 29.66
C ARG A 317 -3.19 -11.56 31.12
N GLU A 318 -2.25 -10.86 31.74
CA GLU A 318 -2.42 -10.29 33.08
C GLU A 318 -3.66 -9.39 33.15
N PHE A 319 -3.84 -8.49 32.17
CA PHE A 319 -5.01 -7.62 32.12
C PHE A 319 -6.33 -8.39 31.98
N ILE A 320 -6.37 -9.48 31.21
CA ILE A 320 -7.55 -10.35 31.10
C ILE A 320 -7.81 -11.11 32.42
N GLU A 321 -6.77 -11.62 33.07
CA GLU A 321 -6.87 -12.32 34.36
C GLU A 321 -7.35 -11.38 35.49
N GLU A 322 -6.92 -10.12 35.48
CA GLU A 322 -7.38 -9.10 36.44
C GLU A 322 -8.74 -8.49 36.07
N GLY A 323 -9.08 -8.41 34.77
CA GLY A 323 -10.13 -7.55 34.22
C GLY A 323 -11.33 -8.23 33.55
N PHE A 324 -11.51 -9.55 33.65
CA PHE A 324 -12.74 -10.20 33.18
C PHE A 324 -13.08 -11.48 33.97
N LYS A 325 -13.59 -11.30 35.20
CA LYS A 325 -14.44 -12.30 35.86
C LYS A 325 -15.88 -12.06 35.39
N GLY A 326 -16.43 -13.00 34.63
CA GLY A 326 -17.69 -12.86 33.90
C GLY A 326 -18.89 -12.39 34.75
N SER A 327 -19.72 -11.57 34.08
CA SER A 327 -21.15 -11.28 34.27
C SER A 327 -21.65 -11.00 35.70
N GLU A 328 -21.78 -9.72 36.04
CA GLU A 328 -22.93 -9.27 36.82
C GLU A 328 -23.96 -8.71 35.82
N GLU A 329 -25.09 -9.41 35.67
CA GLU A 329 -26.32 -8.79 35.18
C GLU A 329 -26.63 -7.56 36.04
N PRO A 330 -27.26 -6.50 35.51
CA PRO A 330 -27.66 -5.37 36.33
C PRO A 330 -28.71 -5.85 37.35
N THR A 331 -28.30 -6.04 38.60
CA THR A 331 -29.23 -6.29 39.70
C THR A 331 -30.16 -5.09 39.87
N GLU A 332 -31.47 -5.34 39.90
CA GLU A 332 -32.46 -4.32 40.26
C GLU A 332 -32.11 -3.72 41.62
N ALA A 333 -32.29 -2.40 41.74
CA ALA A 333 -31.91 -1.67 42.94
C ALA A 333 -32.74 -2.12 44.16
N GLU A 334 -32.07 -2.61 45.21
CA GLU A 334 -32.74 -2.89 46.48
C GLU A 334 -33.09 -1.59 47.25
N PRO A 335 -34.30 -1.49 47.83
CA PRO A 335 -34.67 -0.35 48.66
C PRO A 335 -33.80 -0.25 49.92
N THR A 336 -33.33 0.96 50.21
CA THR A 336 -32.59 1.27 51.43
C THR A 336 -33.44 1.01 52.69
N ALA A 337 -32.79 0.81 53.84
CA ALA A 337 -33.46 0.51 55.12
C ALA A 337 -34.53 1.54 55.55
N ALA A 338 -34.52 2.74 54.97
CA ALA A 338 -35.54 3.78 55.17
C ALA A 338 -36.85 3.54 54.39
N GLN A 339 -36.87 2.57 53.46
CA GLN A 339 -37.98 2.32 52.53
C GLN A 339 -38.75 1.02 52.82
N ARG A 340 -38.45 0.33 53.93
CA ARG A 340 -39.20 -0.87 54.35
C ARG A 340 -40.31 -0.45 55.33
N PRO A 341 -41.59 -0.74 55.05
CA PRO A 341 -42.67 -0.46 56.01
C PRO A 341 -42.51 -1.32 57.27
N SER A 342 -42.92 -0.76 58.40
CA SER A 342 -42.84 -1.37 59.74
C SER A 342 -43.81 -2.53 59.92
#